data_AF-A0A7C6UAV0-F1
#
_entry.id   AF-A0A7C6UAV0-F1
#
_cell.length_a   1.000
_cell.length_b   1.000
_cell.length_c   1.000
_cell.angle_alpha   90.00
_cell.angle_beta   90.00
_cell.angle_gamma   90.00
#
_symmetry.space_group_name_H-M   'P 1'
#
loop_
_entity.id
_entity.type
_entity.pdbx_description
1 polymer ?
#
loop_
_entity_poly.entity_id
_entity_poly.type
_entity_poly.pdbx_seq_one_letter_code
_entity_poly.pdbx_strand_id
1 'polypeptide(L)'
;MFNEKREPGREGEVTVAAIQMPVVLGDKEKNLNKVAGLAQTAVRSGAELLVFPELCTSGYAFNSRKEVAELAEESSGESIKLFKKLARDLQ
;
A
#
# COMPACT_ATOMS: atom_id res chain seq x y z
N MET A 1 8.35 -25.42 -8.49
CA MET A 1 9.59 -24.59 -8.48
C MET A 1 10.02 -24.49 -9.94
N PHE A 2 10.24 -23.30 -10.47
CA PHE A 2 10.40 -23.07 -11.92
C PHE A 2 11.44 -24.03 -12.53
N ASN A 3 11.01 -24.90 -13.46
CA ASN A 3 11.82 -26.00 -14.03
C ASN A 3 12.35 -25.68 -15.44
N GLU A 4 12.15 -24.46 -15.93
CA GLU A 4 12.56 -24.05 -17.27
C GLU A 4 13.75 -23.09 -17.18
N LYS A 5 14.68 -23.21 -18.13
CA LYS A 5 15.82 -22.30 -18.27
C LYS A 5 15.27 -20.90 -18.52
N ARG A 6 15.54 -19.97 -17.62
CA ARG A 6 15.23 -18.55 -17.81
C ARG A 6 15.94 -18.03 -19.06
N GLU A 7 15.20 -17.30 -19.90
CA GLU A 7 15.77 -16.56 -21.03
C GLU A 7 16.40 -15.25 -20.51
N PRO A 8 17.72 -15.06 -20.58
CA PRO A 8 18.35 -13.82 -20.14
C PRO A 8 17.87 -12.63 -20.98
N GLY A 9 17.53 -11.50 -20.35
CA GLY A 9 17.07 -10.29 -21.01
C GLY A 9 15.57 -10.26 -21.30
N ARG A 10 14.81 -11.25 -20.81
CA ARG A 10 13.34 -11.29 -20.83
C ARG A 10 12.72 -11.00 -19.47
N GLU A 11 13.54 -10.69 -18.47
CA GLU A 11 13.05 -10.16 -17.20
C GLU A 11 12.32 -8.82 -17.46
N GLY A 12 11.10 -8.69 -16.96
CA GLY A 12 10.43 -7.39 -16.95
C GLY A 12 11.17 -6.46 -15.99
N GLU A 13 11.64 -5.31 -16.49
CA GLU A 13 12.02 -4.22 -15.61
C GLU A 13 10.76 -3.67 -14.94
N VAL A 14 10.82 -3.48 -13.62
CA VAL A 14 9.72 -2.91 -12.83
C VAL A 14 10.30 -1.80 -11.99
N THR A 15 9.80 -0.59 -12.15
CA THR A 15 10.18 0.53 -11.28
C THR A 15 9.39 0.47 -9.99
N VAL A 16 10.09 0.37 -8.85
CA VAL A 16 9.47 0.21 -7.53
C VAL A 16 9.64 1.47 -6.69
N ALA A 17 8.54 1.96 -6.09
CA ALA A 17 8.57 2.99 -5.06
C ALA A 17 8.39 2.37 -3.68
N ALA A 18 9.45 2.40 -2.87
CA ALA A 18 9.37 2.12 -1.44
C ALA A 18 9.01 3.41 -0.69
N ILE A 19 7.79 3.47 -0.14
CA ILE A 19 7.21 4.70 0.38
C ILE A 19 7.43 4.78 1.89
N GLN A 20 7.95 5.92 2.36
CA GLN A 20 7.96 6.30 3.77
C GLN A 20 6.93 7.41 4.01
N MET A 21 6.11 7.26 5.05
CA MET A 21 5.11 8.26 5.42
C MET A 21 4.90 8.33 6.94
N PRO A 22 4.55 9.51 7.47
CA PRO A 22 4.03 9.59 8.83
C PRO A 22 2.64 8.95 8.90
N VAL A 23 2.41 8.17 9.96
CA VAL A 23 1.13 7.51 10.23
C VAL A 23 0.56 8.09 11.52
N VAL A 24 -0.72 8.47 11.49
CA VAL A 24 -1.44 8.97 12.66
C VAL A 24 -2.19 7.79 13.28
N LEU A 25 -1.82 7.43 14.51
CA LEU A 25 -2.40 6.30 15.22
C LEU A 25 -3.92 6.45 15.34
N GLY A 26 -4.68 5.46 14.84
CA GLY A 26 -6.14 5.42 14.90
C GLY A 26 -6.88 6.30 13.87
N ASP A 27 -6.21 7.23 13.20
CA ASP A 27 -6.84 8.12 12.22
C ASP A 27 -6.74 7.55 10.79
N LYS A 28 -7.61 6.58 10.51
CA LYS A 28 -7.65 5.86 9.24
C LYS A 28 -7.84 6.79 8.04
N GLU A 29 -8.76 7.74 8.14
CA GLU A 29 -9.07 8.65 7.04
C GLU A 29 -7.83 9.48 6.65
N LYS A 30 -7.15 10.07 7.63
CA LYS A 30 -5.95 10.87 7.39
C LYS A 30 -4.81 10.05 6.80
N ASN A 31 -4.66 8.81 7.27
CA ASN A 31 -3.67 7.88 6.76
C ASN A 31 -3.96 7.49 5.29
N LEU A 32 -5.21 7.15 4.98
CA LEU A 32 -5.64 6.79 3.63
C LEU A 32 -5.51 7.96 2.64
N ASN A 33 -5.83 9.17 3.07
CA ASN A 33 -5.61 10.38 2.27
C ASN A 33 -4.12 10.59 1.95
N LYS A 34 -3.23 10.32 2.91
CA LYS A 34 -1.78 10.40 2.70
C LYS A 34 -1.30 9.31 1.72
N VAL A 35 -1.80 8.08 1.85
CA VAL A 35 -1.51 6.99 0.90
C VAL A 35 -1.91 7.41 -0.52
N ALA A 36 -3.12 7.91 -0.72
CA ALA A 36 -3.60 8.29 -2.05
C ALA A 36 -2.71 9.37 -2.71
N GLY A 37 -2.30 10.39 -1.96
CA GLY A 37 -1.42 11.44 -2.46
C GLY A 37 0.00 10.95 -2.80
N LEU A 38 0.56 10.04 -1.98
CA LEU A 38 1.87 9.45 -2.24
C LEU A 38 1.81 8.46 -3.41
N ALA A 39 0.71 7.72 -3.57
CA ALA A 39 0.52 6.84 -4.71
C ALA A 39 0.53 7.60 -6.04
N GLN A 40 -0.24 8.70 -6.11
CA GLN A 40 -0.23 9.56 -7.29
C GLN A 40 1.16 10.14 -7.57
N THR A 41 1.93 10.48 -6.54
CA THR A 41 3.28 11.00 -6.70
C THR A 41 4.23 9.93 -7.25
N ALA A 42 4.21 8.73 -6.69
CA ALA A 42 5.06 7.62 -7.13
C ALA A 42 4.78 7.23 -8.58
N VAL A 43 3.51 7.11 -8.97
CA VAL A 43 3.11 6.81 -10.35
C VAL A 43 3.55 7.91 -11.32
N ARG A 44 3.36 9.19 -10.98
CA ARG A 44 3.88 10.30 -11.80
C ARG A 44 5.40 10.28 -11.94
N SER A 45 6.12 9.65 -11.02
CA SER A 45 7.56 9.41 -11.09
C SER A 45 7.94 8.11 -11.81
N GLY A 46 6.99 7.42 -12.43
CA GLY A 46 7.22 6.22 -13.23
C GLY A 46 7.18 4.90 -12.45
N ALA A 47 6.74 4.89 -11.18
CA ALA A 47 6.65 3.66 -10.41
C ALA A 47 5.46 2.79 -10.86
N GLU A 48 5.72 1.50 -11.04
CA GLU A 48 4.74 0.46 -11.42
C GLU A 48 4.32 -0.40 -10.22
N LEU A 49 5.20 -0.49 -9.20
CA LEU A 49 4.92 -1.16 -7.94
C LEU A 49 5.16 -0.20 -6.77
N LEU A 50 4.16 -0.04 -5.93
CA LEU A 50 4.21 0.82 -4.75
C LEU A 50 4.16 -0.05 -3.50
N VAL A 51 5.11 0.16 -2.59
CA VAL A 51 5.18 -0.55 -1.30
C VAL A 51 5.02 0.47 -0.18
N PHE A 52 3.96 0.30 0.62
CA PHE A 52 3.69 1.14 1.79
C PHE A 52 4.20 0.47 3.08
N PRO A 53 4.43 1.25 4.16
CA PRO A 53 4.83 0.71 5.45
C PRO A 53 3.79 -0.25 6.05
N GLU A 54 4.26 -1.10 6.96
CA GLU A 54 3.39 -1.92 7.82
C GLU A 54 2.37 -1.03 8.56
N LEU A 55 1.11 -1.48 8.58
CA LEU A 55 -0.01 -0.80 9.21
C LEU A 55 -0.12 0.69 8.83
N CYS A 56 0.21 1.04 7.58
CA CYS A 56 0.10 2.40 7.07
C CYS A 56 -1.30 3.01 7.16
N THR A 57 -2.33 2.20 7.37
CA THR A 57 -3.73 2.63 7.49
C THR A 57 -4.14 2.94 8.93
N SER A 58 -3.46 2.40 9.94
CA SER A 58 -3.92 2.43 11.34
C SER A 58 -2.87 2.91 12.34
N GLY A 59 -1.58 2.76 12.03
CA GLY A 59 -0.49 2.86 13.00
C GLY A 59 -0.26 1.55 13.74
N TYR A 60 0.82 1.51 14.54
CA TYR A 60 1.31 0.28 15.18
C TYR A 60 1.17 0.27 16.71
N ALA A 61 1.24 1.44 17.36
CA ALA A 61 1.39 1.57 18.81
C ALA A 61 0.08 1.42 19.61
N PHE A 62 -0.59 0.28 19.49
CA PHE A 62 -1.82 -0.04 20.22
C PHE A 62 -1.54 -0.55 21.63
N ASN A 63 -2.40 -0.17 22.59
CA ASN A 63 -2.31 -0.61 23.98
C ASN A 63 -3.25 -1.78 24.33
N SER A 64 -4.15 -2.15 23.42
CA SER A 64 -5.09 -3.25 23.67
C SER A 64 -5.55 -3.92 22.38
N ARG A 65 -5.99 -5.19 22.48
CA ARG A 65 -6.65 -5.89 21.36
C ARG A 65 -7.93 -5.19 20.91
N LYS A 66 -8.60 -4.48 21.82
CA LYS A 66 -9.82 -3.72 21.52
C LYS A 66 -9.53 -2.56 20.56
N GLU A 67 -8.47 -1.79 20.80
CA GLU A 67 -8.05 -0.71 19.89
C GLU A 67 -7.76 -1.22 18.47
N VAL A 68 -7.07 -2.36 18.37
CA VAL A 68 -6.79 -2.99 17.06
C VAL A 68 -8.09 -3.43 16.38
N ALA A 69 -8.99 -4.07 17.13
CA ALA A 69 -10.26 -4.57 16.61
C ALA A 69 -11.18 -3.45 16.08
N GLU A 70 -11.16 -2.27 16.68
CA GLU A 70 -11.93 -1.10 16.23
C GLU A 70 -11.46 -0.54 14.89
N LEU A 71 -10.19 -0.78 14.53
CA LEU A 71 -9.59 -0.28 13.29
C LEU A 71 -9.47 -1.34 12.20
N ALA A 72 -9.52 -2.63 12.58
CA ALA A 72 -9.49 -3.76 11.67
C ALA A 72 -10.63 -3.70 10.64
N GLU A 73 -10.39 -4.30 9.48
CA GLU A 73 -11.34 -4.27 8.37
C GLU A 73 -11.54 -5.67 7.80
N GLU A 74 -12.78 -5.95 7.45
CA GLU A 74 -13.11 -7.06 6.55
C GLU A 74 -12.55 -6.80 5.15
N SER A 75 -12.55 -7.81 4.28
CA SER A 75 -12.09 -7.69 2.89
C SER A 75 -12.88 -6.68 2.03
N SER A 76 -14.02 -6.20 2.53
CA SER A 76 -14.85 -5.15 1.93
C SER A 76 -14.62 -3.76 2.53
N GLY A 77 -13.65 -3.59 3.44
CA GLY A 77 -13.36 -2.34 4.12
C GLY A 77 -12.81 -1.23 3.23
N GLU A 78 -12.70 -0.03 3.79
CA GLU A 78 -12.37 1.19 3.05
C GLU A 78 -10.93 1.19 2.53
N SER A 79 -9.97 0.66 3.30
CA SER A 79 -8.58 0.56 2.82
C SER A 79 -8.48 -0.34 1.59
N ILE A 80 -9.19 -1.47 1.58
CA ILE A 80 -9.22 -2.39 0.43
C ILE A 80 -9.86 -1.73 -0.79
N LYS A 81 -10.99 -1.03 -0.60
CA LYS A 81 -11.64 -0.27 -1.68
C LYS A 81 -10.70 0.78 -2.26
N LEU A 82 -10.01 1.53 -1.40
CA LEU A 82 -9.05 2.54 -1.85
C LEU A 82 -7.90 1.92 -2.63
N PHE A 83 -7.23 0.89 -2.09
CA PHE A 83 -6.09 0.28 -2.79
C PHE A 83 -6.48 -0.34 -4.12
N LYS A 84 -7.65 -1.00 -4.21
CA LYS A 84 -8.20 -1.48 -5.48
C LYS A 84 -8.43 -0.33 -6.46
N LYS A 85 -9.00 0.79 -5.98
CA LYS A 85 -9.23 1.97 -6.81
C LYS A 85 -7.90 2.56 -7.31
N LEU A 86 -6.92 2.78 -6.43
CA LEU A 86 -5.62 3.34 -6.81
C LEU A 86 -4.89 2.44 -7.80
N ALA A 87 -4.87 1.13 -7.56
CA ALA A 87 -4.19 0.17 -8.44
C ALA A 87 -4.83 0.06 -9.84
N ARG A 88 -6.14 0.33 -9.97
CA ARG A 88 -6.84 0.33 -11.26
C ARG A 88 -6.73 1.67 -11.96
N ASP A 89 -6.84 2.77 -11.21
CA ASP A 89 -7.04 4.10 -11.79
C ASP A 89 -5.74 4.89 -12.00
N LEU A 90 -4.64 4.48 -11.36
CA LEU A 90 -3.32 5.12 -11.50
C LEU A 90 -2.36 4.31 -12.40
N GLN A 91 -2.89 3.53 -13.35
CA GLN A 91 -2.09 2.86 -14.39
C GLN A 91 -2.01 3.71 -15.65
#